data_AF-A0A957UGB2-F1
#
_entry.id   AF-A0A957UGB2-F1
#
_cell.length_a   1.000
_cell.length_b   1.000
_cell.length_c   1.000
_cell.angle_alpha   90.00
_cell.angle_beta   90.00
_cell.angle_gamma   90.00
#
_symmetry.space_group_name_H-M   'P 1'
#
loop_
_entity.id
_entity.type
_entity.pdbx_description
1 polymer ?
#
loop_
_entity_poly.entity_id
_entity_poly.type
_entity_poly.pdbx_seq_one_letter_code
_entity_poly.pdbx_strand_id
1 'polypeptide(L)'
;LVEADVALRAEALIGYDEAIEKYSAAIDPSLEACSIFGATPEEEIIALQGLASFRLIQAQALSGDIDTAENTLAALSQGQPDGEYTKAAQQWLTAFNDDGDANAACVGVQSIFDDHPELWQITDQFGYNHPALAAEQICFIP
;
A
#
# COMPACT_ATOMS: atom_id res chain seq x y z
N LEU A 1 5.90 7.33 4.65
CA LEU A 1 5.83 6.11 3.81
C LEU A 1 7.14 5.36 3.78
N VAL A 2 8.26 6.02 3.47
CA VAL A 2 9.61 5.41 3.49
C VAL A 2 9.88 4.63 4.78
N GLU A 3 9.64 5.23 5.94
CA GLU A 3 9.87 4.57 7.24
C GLU A 3 8.90 3.41 7.50
N ALA A 4 7.68 3.49 6.95
CA ALA A 4 6.71 2.40 7.02
C ALA A 4 7.19 1.21 6.19
N ASP A 5 7.73 1.45 4.99
CA ASP A 5 8.30 0.40 4.14
C ASP A 5 9.54 -0.25 4.79
N VAL A 6 10.38 0.55 5.46
CA VAL A 6 11.54 0.03 6.22
C VAL A 6 11.08 -0.87 7.36
N ALA A 7 10.08 -0.45 8.13
CA ALA A 7 9.51 -1.26 9.20
C ALA A 7 8.86 -2.54 8.67
N LEU A 8 8.10 -2.46 7.57
CA LEU A 8 7.45 -3.59 6.94
C LEU A 8 8.47 -4.64 6.47
N ARG A 9 9.57 -4.22 5.86
CA ARG A 9 10.67 -5.12 5.45
C ARG A 9 11.45 -5.71 6.62
N ALA A 10 11.27 -5.19 7.83
CA ALA A 10 11.90 -5.69 9.05
C ALA A 10 10.98 -6.64 9.83
N GLU A 11 9.84 -7.08 9.27
CA GLU A 11 8.82 -7.86 9.98
C GLU A 11 9.38 -9.10 10.69
N ALA A 12 10.31 -9.83 10.08
CA ALA A 12 10.92 -11.02 10.69
C ALA A 12 11.69 -10.72 11.99
N LEU A 13 12.04 -9.45 12.24
CA LEU A 13 12.76 -8.99 13.43
C LEU A 13 11.87 -8.26 14.42
N ILE A 14 10.93 -7.44 13.94
CA ILE A 14 10.14 -6.50 14.77
C ILE A 14 8.62 -6.69 14.67
N GLY A 15 8.14 -7.63 13.85
CA GLY A 15 6.72 -7.81 13.54
C GLY A 15 6.14 -6.69 12.69
N TYR A 16 4.81 -6.63 12.61
CA TYR A 16 4.08 -5.69 11.75
C TYR A 16 3.62 -4.40 12.45
N ASP A 17 3.65 -4.34 13.78
CA ASP A 17 3.04 -3.26 14.57
C ASP A 17 3.54 -1.87 14.18
N GLU A 18 4.86 -1.71 14.04
CA GLU A 18 5.45 -0.42 13.66
C GLU A 18 5.09 -0.02 12.22
N ALA A 19 5.02 -0.98 11.29
CA ALA A 19 4.58 -0.70 9.93
C ALA A 19 3.10 -0.29 9.90
N ILE A 20 2.24 -1.00 10.62
CA ILE A 20 0.81 -0.72 10.75
C ILE A 20 0.59 0.69 11.31
N GLU A 21 1.30 1.07 12.37
CA GLU A 21 1.23 2.42 12.96
C GLU A 21 1.58 3.49 11.92
N LYS A 22 2.70 3.33 11.21
CA LYS A 22 3.18 4.34 10.27
C LYS A 22 2.31 4.44 9.01
N TYR A 23 1.80 3.34 8.47
CA TYR A 23 0.86 3.40 7.34
C TYR A 23 -0.50 3.98 7.77
N SER A 24 -0.96 3.69 8.99
CA SER A 24 -2.18 4.30 9.53
C SER A 24 -2.03 5.82 9.66
N ALA A 25 -0.86 6.29 10.10
CA ALA A 25 -0.57 7.73 10.15
C ALA A 25 -0.50 8.36 8.73
N ALA A 26 -0.09 7.59 7.72
CA ALA A 26 0.03 8.08 6.34
C ALA A 26 -1.32 8.25 5.61
N ILE A 27 -2.42 7.77 6.19
CA ILE A 27 -3.79 7.95 5.67
C ILE A 27 -4.61 8.97 6.49
N ASP A 28 -3.96 9.72 7.38
CA ASP A 28 -4.62 10.78 8.13
C ASP A 28 -5.14 11.87 7.16
N PRO A 29 -6.44 12.21 7.21
CA PRO A 29 -7.04 13.19 6.30
C PRO A 29 -6.57 14.63 6.53
N SER A 30 -5.83 14.90 7.61
CA SER A 30 -5.22 16.21 7.88
C SER A 30 -3.88 16.42 7.17
N LEU A 31 -3.33 15.38 6.52
CA LEU A 31 -2.10 15.50 5.76
C LEU A 31 -2.30 16.32 4.48
N GLU A 32 -1.30 17.12 4.17
CA GLU A 32 -1.27 17.96 2.97
C GLU A 32 -0.21 17.44 1.99
N ALA A 33 -0.48 17.63 0.69
CA ALA A 33 0.45 17.27 -0.37
C ALA A 33 1.78 18.03 -0.23
N CYS A 34 2.90 17.35 -0.47
CA CYS A 34 4.24 17.94 -0.45
C CYS A 34 4.68 18.49 -1.82
N SER A 35 3.78 18.51 -2.81
CA SER A 35 4.00 19.04 -4.16
C SER A 35 4.96 18.19 -4.98
N ILE A 36 4.63 16.91 -5.15
CA ILE A 36 5.30 16.00 -6.06
C ILE A 36 5.23 16.57 -7.49
N PHE A 37 6.38 16.61 -8.16
CA PHE A 37 6.46 17.15 -9.52
C PHE A 37 5.58 16.35 -10.50
N GLY A 38 4.68 17.04 -11.18
CA GLY A 38 3.80 16.44 -12.18
C GLY A 38 2.46 15.92 -11.67
N ALA A 39 2.15 16.08 -10.38
CA ALA A 39 0.84 15.78 -9.80
C ALA A 39 0.19 17.04 -9.21
N THR A 40 -1.13 17.14 -9.28
CA THR A 40 -1.89 18.08 -8.46
C THR A 40 -1.91 17.61 -6.99
N PRO A 41 -2.15 18.51 -6.02
CA PRO A 41 -2.26 18.10 -4.61
C PRO A 41 -3.26 16.98 -4.35
N GLU A 42 -4.37 16.96 -5.10
CA GLU A 42 -5.41 15.93 -4.98
C GLU A 42 -4.92 14.58 -5.50
N GLU A 43 -4.31 14.55 -6.70
CA GLU A 43 -3.74 13.33 -7.29
C GLU A 43 -2.63 12.74 -6.40
N GLU A 44 -1.77 13.59 -5.84
CA GLU A 44 -0.72 13.18 -4.91
C GLU A 44 -1.31 12.50 -3.66
N ILE A 45 -2.27 13.15 -3.00
CA ILE A 45 -2.89 12.61 -1.79
C ILE A 45 -3.61 11.30 -2.09
N ILE A 46 -4.37 11.23 -3.17
CA ILE A 46 -5.08 10.00 -3.59
C ILE A 46 -4.08 8.86 -3.78
N ALA A 47 -3.02 9.08 -4.55
CA ALA A 47 -2.05 8.03 -4.86
C ALA A 47 -1.24 7.60 -3.63
N LEU A 48 -0.78 8.54 -2.79
CA LEU A 48 -0.01 8.22 -1.58
C LEU A 48 -0.87 7.51 -0.53
N GLN A 49 -2.12 7.95 -0.32
CA GLN A 49 -3.05 7.28 0.60
C GLN A 49 -3.47 5.91 0.05
N GLY A 50 -3.67 5.77 -1.26
CA GLY A 50 -3.96 4.48 -1.88
C GLY A 50 -2.83 3.46 -1.66
N LEU A 51 -1.58 3.88 -1.89
CA LEU A 51 -0.39 3.06 -1.60
C LEU A 51 -0.30 2.69 -0.11
N ALA A 52 -0.48 3.68 0.77
CA ALA A 52 -0.46 3.49 2.22
C ALA A 52 -1.51 2.47 2.67
N SER A 53 -2.76 2.63 2.22
CA SER A 53 -3.85 1.72 2.53
C SER A 53 -3.59 0.31 2.00
N PHE A 54 -3.10 0.17 0.77
CA PHE A 54 -2.78 -1.14 0.21
C PHE A 54 -1.72 -1.88 1.03
N ARG A 55 -0.67 -1.20 1.49
CA ARG A 55 0.34 -1.78 2.38
C ARG A 55 -0.16 -2.04 3.80
N LEU A 56 -1.00 -1.16 4.33
CA LEU A 56 -1.64 -1.32 5.64
C LEU A 56 -2.49 -2.58 5.69
N ILE A 57 -3.31 -2.81 4.66
CA ILE A 57 -4.16 -4.00 4.53
C ILE A 57 -3.30 -5.27 4.52
N GLN A 58 -2.20 -5.27 3.77
CA GLN A 58 -1.26 -6.40 3.76
C GLN A 58 -0.65 -6.64 5.14
N ALA A 59 -0.14 -5.60 5.80
CA ALA A 59 0.47 -5.72 7.12
C ALA A 59 -0.51 -6.20 8.20
N GLN A 60 -1.75 -5.71 8.18
CA GLN A 60 -2.82 -6.15 9.08
C GLN A 60 -3.22 -7.62 8.81
N ALA A 61 -3.36 -8.01 7.55
CA ALA A 61 -3.73 -9.37 7.22
C ALA A 61 -2.61 -10.37 7.58
N LEU A 62 -1.36 -10.00 7.31
CA LEU A 62 -0.16 -10.80 7.63
C LEU A 62 0.10 -10.90 9.14
N SER A 63 -0.30 -9.90 9.93
CA SER A 63 -0.27 -9.99 11.40
C SER A 63 -1.39 -10.87 11.97
N GLY A 64 -2.33 -11.31 11.13
CA GLY A 64 -3.47 -12.14 11.50
C GLY A 64 -4.75 -11.35 11.84
N ASP A 65 -4.73 -10.03 11.71
CA ASP A 65 -5.88 -9.14 11.98
C ASP A 65 -6.68 -8.88 10.69
N ILE A 66 -7.33 -9.93 10.18
CA ILE A 66 -8.14 -9.89 8.96
C ILE A 66 -9.30 -8.90 9.08
N ASP A 67 -9.97 -8.86 10.24
CA ASP A 67 -11.11 -7.96 10.46
C ASP A 67 -10.70 -6.49 10.29
N THR A 68 -9.53 -6.10 10.80
CA THR A 68 -9.00 -4.74 10.62
C THR A 68 -8.56 -4.49 9.18
N ALA A 69 -8.00 -5.48 8.49
CA ALA A 69 -7.68 -5.39 7.06
C ALA A 69 -8.93 -5.14 6.20
N GLU A 70 -10.04 -5.84 6.47
CA GLU A 70 -11.32 -5.65 5.79
C GLU A 70 -11.93 -4.26 6.06
N ASN A 71 -11.86 -3.79 7.31
CA ASN A 71 -12.31 -2.43 7.65
C ASN A 71 -11.50 -1.35 6.92
N THR A 72 -10.18 -1.54 6.82
CA THR A 72 -9.30 -0.63 6.06
C THR A 72 -9.64 -0.65 4.57
N LEU A 73 -9.88 -1.83 3.99
CA LEU A 73 -10.34 -1.98 2.61
C LEU A 73 -11.70 -1.29 2.37
N ALA A 74 -12.63 -1.41 3.31
CA ALA A 74 -13.93 -0.75 3.21
C ALA A 74 -13.79 0.79 3.21
N ALA A 75 -12.93 1.33 4.07
CA ALA A 75 -12.64 2.76 4.10
C ALA A 75 -11.97 3.24 2.80
N LEU A 76 -10.97 2.51 2.29
CA LEU A 76 -10.33 2.78 1.00
C LEU A 76 -11.35 2.75 -0.14
N SER A 77 -12.22 1.73 -0.17
CA SER A 77 -13.26 1.58 -1.20
C SER A 77 -14.31 2.70 -1.15
N GLN A 78 -14.57 3.27 0.03
CA GLN A 78 -15.47 4.41 0.16
C GLN A 78 -14.82 5.71 -0.32
N GLY A 79 -13.54 5.94 -0.02
CA GLY A 79 -12.83 7.16 -0.38
C GLY A 79 -12.35 7.18 -1.83
N GLN A 80 -11.98 6.02 -2.38
CA GLN A 80 -11.39 5.85 -3.71
C GLN A 80 -12.02 4.66 -4.44
N PRO A 81 -13.35 4.65 -4.69
CA PRO A 81 -14.08 3.48 -5.22
C PRO A 81 -13.55 2.98 -6.56
N ASP A 82 -13.09 3.89 -7.43
CA ASP A 82 -12.58 3.57 -8.77
C ASP A 82 -11.04 3.56 -8.83
N GLY A 83 -10.36 3.61 -7.68
CA GLY A 83 -8.89 3.63 -7.62
C GLY A 83 -8.26 2.26 -7.88
N GLU A 84 -7.15 2.24 -8.64
CA GLU A 84 -6.45 0.97 -8.93
C GLU A 84 -5.84 0.34 -7.66
N TYR A 85 -5.46 1.14 -6.66
CA TYR A 85 -5.07 0.62 -5.34
C TYR A 85 -6.24 -0.06 -4.61
N THR A 86 -7.46 0.44 -4.74
CA THR A 86 -8.67 -0.19 -4.17
C THR A 86 -8.92 -1.54 -4.81
N LYS A 87 -8.84 -1.61 -6.13
CA LYS A 87 -8.99 -2.85 -6.89
C LYS A 87 -7.90 -3.87 -6.54
N ALA A 88 -6.64 -3.43 -6.47
CA ALA A 88 -5.52 -4.28 -6.05
C ALA A 88 -5.70 -4.78 -4.60
N ALA A 89 -6.11 -3.92 -3.68
CA ALA A 89 -6.37 -4.28 -2.29
C ALA A 89 -7.50 -5.31 -2.17
N GLN A 90 -8.61 -5.10 -2.88
CA GLN A 90 -9.73 -6.03 -2.90
C GLN A 90 -9.30 -7.40 -3.45
N GLN A 91 -8.61 -7.42 -4.58
CA GLN A 91 -8.17 -8.66 -5.21
C GLN A 91 -7.14 -9.40 -4.35
N TRP A 92 -6.16 -8.68 -3.80
CA TRP A 92 -5.13 -9.24 -2.93
C TRP A 92 -5.74 -9.85 -1.66
N LEU A 93 -6.61 -9.11 -0.96
CA LEU A 93 -7.18 -9.59 0.32
C LEU A 93 -8.11 -10.78 0.10
N THR A 94 -8.89 -10.79 -1.00
CA THR A 94 -9.67 -11.97 -1.38
C THR A 94 -8.78 -13.19 -1.60
N ALA A 95 -7.71 -13.05 -2.38
CA ALA A 95 -6.79 -14.16 -2.64
C ALA A 95 -6.09 -14.64 -1.36
N PHE A 96 -5.62 -13.71 -0.52
CA PHE A 96 -4.98 -14.03 0.75
C PHE A 96 -5.93 -14.75 1.73
N ASN A 97 -7.22 -14.37 1.76
CA ASN A 97 -8.20 -15.02 2.62
C ASN A 97 -8.52 -16.47 2.20
N ASP A 98 -8.27 -16.85 0.94
CA ASP A 98 -8.57 -18.19 0.43
C ASP A 98 -7.55 -19.24 0.92
N ASP A 99 -6.26 -18.91 0.98
CA ASP A 99 -5.19 -19.87 1.32
C ASP A 99 -4.09 -19.34 2.26
N GLY A 100 -4.08 -18.04 2.58
CA GLY A 100 -3.06 -17.39 3.38
C GLY A 100 -1.72 -17.16 2.67
N ASP A 101 -1.66 -17.31 1.34
CA ASP A 101 -0.43 -17.16 0.56
C ASP A 101 -0.29 -15.73 -0.01
N ALA A 102 0.50 -14.92 0.68
CA ALA A 102 0.79 -13.54 0.27
C ALA A 102 1.53 -13.46 -1.08
N ASN A 103 2.38 -14.45 -1.40
CA ASN A 103 3.08 -14.48 -2.68
C ASN A 103 2.10 -14.77 -3.82
N ALA A 104 1.19 -15.74 -3.66
CA ALA A 104 0.15 -16.02 -4.64
C ALA A 104 -0.78 -14.80 -4.83
N ALA A 105 -1.18 -14.16 -3.74
CA ALA A 105 -1.98 -12.94 -3.78
C ALA A 105 -1.27 -11.79 -4.51
N CYS A 106 0.04 -11.61 -4.29
CA CYS A 106 0.84 -10.61 -5.00
C CYS A 106 0.98 -10.89 -6.50
N VAL A 107 1.21 -12.15 -6.89
CA VAL A 107 1.21 -12.55 -8.30
C VAL A 107 -0.13 -12.23 -8.96
N GLY A 108 -1.25 -12.42 -8.23
CA GLY A 108 -2.59 -12.12 -8.73
C GLY A 108 -2.82 -10.65 -9.09
N VAL A 109 -2.19 -9.72 -8.37
CA VAL A 109 -2.37 -8.27 -8.58
C VAL A 109 -1.27 -7.62 -9.42
N GLN A 110 -0.21 -8.36 -9.77
CA GLN A 110 0.96 -7.83 -10.47
C GLN A 110 0.61 -7.05 -11.74
N SER A 111 -0.32 -7.57 -12.55
CA SER A 111 -0.69 -6.91 -13.82
C SER A 111 -1.27 -5.51 -13.62
N ILE A 112 -1.89 -5.23 -12.46
CA ILE A 112 -2.39 -3.88 -12.15
C ILE A 112 -1.20 -2.91 -12.09
N PHE A 113 -0.11 -3.29 -11.42
CA PHE A 113 1.07 -2.43 -11.29
C PHE A 113 1.92 -2.36 -12.57
N ASP A 114 1.87 -3.40 -13.40
CA ASP A 114 2.50 -3.40 -14.72
C ASP A 114 1.77 -2.45 -15.70
N ASP A 115 0.44 -2.48 -15.68
CA ASP A 115 -0.41 -1.68 -16.58
C ASP A 115 -0.56 -0.22 -16.12
N HIS A 116 -0.32 0.06 -14.83
CA HIS A 116 -0.50 1.37 -14.19
C HIS A 116 0.81 1.88 -13.54
N PRO A 117 1.78 2.34 -14.34
CA PRO A 117 3.08 2.75 -13.84
C PRO A 117 3.06 3.91 -12.86
N GLU A 118 2.05 4.77 -12.93
CA GLU A 118 1.82 5.87 -12.00
C GLU A 118 1.73 5.40 -10.53
N LEU A 119 1.31 4.17 -10.29
CA LEU A 119 1.16 3.62 -8.94
C LEU A 119 2.53 3.44 -8.25
N TRP A 120 3.57 3.05 -8.98
CA TRP A 120 4.90 2.84 -8.41
C TRP A 120 5.86 4.01 -8.64
N GLN A 121 5.72 4.74 -9.75
CA GLN A 121 6.58 5.89 -10.07
C GLN A 121 6.39 7.06 -9.10
N ILE A 122 5.27 7.13 -8.38
CA ILE A 122 5.11 8.12 -7.31
C ILE A 122 6.19 7.99 -6.21
N THR A 123 6.75 6.79 -6.06
CA THR A 123 7.83 6.53 -5.07
C THR A 123 9.19 7.06 -5.51
N ASP A 124 9.39 7.37 -6.79
CA ASP A 124 10.61 8.02 -7.32
C ASP A 124 10.88 9.37 -6.63
N GLN A 125 9.82 9.95 -6.07
CA GLN A 125 9.81 11.28 -5.49
C GLN A 125 10.14 11.27 -4.00
N PHE A 126 10.34 10.09 -3.39
CA PHE A 126 10.77 9.94 -1.99
C PHE A 126 12.21 10.41 -1.75
N GLY A 127 12.94 10.75 -2.83
CA GLY A 127 14.19 11.49 -2.78
C GLY A 127 15.39 10.66 -3.23
N TYR A 128 16.49 11.35 -3.53
CA TYR A 128 17.71 10.78 -4.15
C TYR A 128 18.31 9.59 -3.40
N ASN A 129 18.08 9.47 -2.08
CA ASN A 129 18.63 8.40 -1.25
C ASN A 129 17.66 7.23 -1.06
N HIS A 130 16.46 7.30 -1.63
CA HIS A 130 15.46 6.23 -1.60
C HIS A 130 15.21 5.77 -3.02
N PRO A 131 15.76 4.62 -3.44
CA PRO A 131 15.53 4.12 -4.77
C PRO A 131 14.04 3.90 -5.00
N ALA A 132 13.56 4.36 -6.14
CA ALA A 132 12.24 4.09 -6.68
C ALA A 132 11.87 2.61 -6.54
N LEU A 133 10.62 2.34 -6.17
CA LEU A 133 10.06 1.00 -6.27
C LEU A 133 9.75 0.67 -7.72
N ALA A 134 10.06 -0.55 -8.14
CA ALA A 134 9.51 -1.13 -9.36
C ALA A 134 8.10 -1.70 -9.11
N ALA A 135 7.38 -2.03 -10.18
CA ALA A 135 6.03 -2.60 -10.11
C ALA A 135 5.95 -3.82 -9.19
N GLU A 136 6.91 -4.75 -9.33
CA GLU A 136 7.01 -5.98 -8.54
C GLU A 136 7.30 -5.73 -7.06
N GLN A 137 7.73 -4.52 -6.71
CA GLN A 137 8.08 -4.16 -5.34
C GLN A 137 6.91 -3.51 -4.60
N ILE A 138 5.79 -3.18 -5.26
CA ILE A 138 4.63 -2.55 -4.60
C ILE A 138 3.87 -3.54 -3.72
N CYS A 139 3.70 -4.78 -4.18
CA CYS A 139 3.12 -5.82 -3.34
C CYS A 139 4.17 -6.34 -2.35
N PHE A 140 3.80 -6.53 -1.09
CA PHE A 140 4.68 -7.05 -0.06
C PHE A 140 4.64 -8.57 -0.02
N ILE A 141 5.82 -9.19 -0.04
CA ILE A 141 5.99 -10.61 0.20
C ILE A 141 6.95 -10.74 1.39
N PRO A 142 6.52 -11.34 2.52
CA PRO A 142 7.37 -11.61 3.69
C PRO A 142 8.57 -12.51 3.39
#